data_AF-A0A522UVU7-F1
#
_entry.id   AF-A0A522UVU7-F1
#
_cell.length_a   1.000
_cell.length_b   1.000
_cell.length_c   1.000
_cell.angle_alpha   90.00
_cell.angle_beta   90.00
_cell.angle_gamma   90.00
#
_symmetry.space_group_name_H-M   'P 1'
#
loop_
_entity.id
_entity.type
_entity.pdbx_description
1 polymer ?
#
loop_
_entity_poly.entity_id
_entity_poly.type
_entity_poly.pdbx_seq_one_letter_code
_entity_poly.pdbx_strand_id
1 'polypeptide(L)'
;MTPACIIGLSGHSGSGKTTLIEKVLPLLKREGLSVGVLKHTSHHILSLDQEGKDTDRFYRAGAEVVAAQDTTQIFSRSADQEGDLLHALGVFPCGLDLVIVEGHKGSNIPKAWFESKAPQPDAHQNTEYKTVICRDDPGHVEKILEFIRKELEAQFQRRPVFAGLLIGGKSSRMGRPKTLLEISGTTLVERTAGILAGVAPRLLLLGSAELPGSLLPADRLPDADDSRGPLSGMLSAFRWAPQSTWLISSVDMPLMRREAWEWLLAQRRPGAWAVMPQREGSEKVEVTGACYEPMIFGYAESLAQKGIARLHAMASHPKVLKPVVPKHLADAWGNVNTPDEWERILSAAGQ
;
A
#
# COMPACT_ATOMS: atom_id res chain seq x y z
N MET A 1 10.15 -6.34 4.22
CA MET A 1 10.47 -4.90 4.13
C MET A 1 9.18 -4.10 4.15
N THR A 2 9.14 -3.00 4.91
CA THR A 2 7.97 -2.10 4.96
C THR A 2 7.65 -1.52 3.57
N PRO A 3 6.36 -1.34 3.20
CA PRO A 3 5.98 -0.68 1.95
C PRO A 3 5.97 0.86 2.04
N ALA A 4 6.16 1.39 3.25
CA ALA A 4 6.24 2.83 3.50
C ALA A 4 7.40 3.47 2.71
N CYS A 5 7.25 4.73 2.34
CA CYS A 5 8.36 5.54 1.88
C CYS A 5 9.41 5.65 2.99
N ILE A 6 10.69 5.55 2.66
CA ILE A 6 11.77 5.65 3.64
C ILE A 6 12.66 6.83 3.26
N ILE A 7 12.94 7.70 4.22
CA ILE A 7 13.86 8.82 4.07
C ILE A 7 14.83 8.90 5.25
N GLY A 8 16.00 9.46 5.01
CA GLY A 8 17.00 9.74 6.05
C GLY A 8 17.11 11.23 6.38
N LEU A 9 17.28 11.53 7.66
CA LEU A 9 17.76 12.82 8.14
C LEU A 9 19.10 12.60 8.86
N SER A 10 20.18 12.97 8.19
CA SER A 10 21.55 12.83 8.68
C SER A 10 22.13 14.19 9.09
N GLY A 11 23.17 14.18 9.93
CA GLY A 11 23.81 15.42 10.38
C GLY A 11 24.64 15.20 11.64
N HIS A 12 25.39 16.22 12.05
CA HIS A 12 26.19 16.18 13.27
C HIS A 12 25.33 15.89 14.51
N SER A 13 25.93 15.26 15.53
CA SER A 13 25.27 15.11 16.83
C SER A 13 24.98 16.50 17.41
N GLY A 14 23.82 16.68 18.02
CA GLY A 14 23.40 17.97 18.57
C GLY A 14 23.00 19.05 17.55
N SER A 15 22.93 18.76 16.24
CA SER A 15 22.53 19.77 15.24
C SER A 15 21.06 20.22 15.34
N GLY A 16 20.20 19.45 16.03
CA GLY A 16 18.78 19.75 16.21
C GLY A 16 17.84 18.92 15.33
N LYS A 17 18.30 17.78 14.79
CA LYS A 17 17.49 16.86 13.97
C LYS A 17 16.21 16.40 14.67
N THR A 18 16.33 15.92 15.91
CA THR A 18 15.16 15.49 16.70
C THR A 18 14.15 16.63 16.83
N THR A 19 14.61 17.85 17.15
CA THR A 19 13.75 19.04 17.21
C THR A 19 13.10 19.39 15.87
N LEU A 20 13.80 19.19 14.75
CA LEU A 20 13.22 19.37 13.42
C LEU A 20 12.13 18.32 13.15
N ILE A 21 12.39 17.05 13.45
CA ILE A 21 11.43 15.96 13.27
C ILE A 21 10.18 16.22 14.12
N GLU A 22 10.34 16.61 15.39
CA GLU A 22 9.24 17.00 16.28
C GLU A 22 8.35 18.11 15.70
N LYS A 23 8.93 19.10 15.02
CA LYS A 23 8.19 20.18 14.35
C LYS A 23 7.45 19.71 13.10
N VAL A 24 8.03 18.76 12.36
CA VAL A 24 7.50 18.26 11.08
C VAL A 24 6.38 17.24 11.27
N LEU A 25 6.47 16.36 12.28
CA LEU A 25 5.50 15.29 12.51
C LEU A 25 4.02 15.78 12.59
N PRO A 26 3.69 16.86 13.34
CA PRO A 26 2.32 17.37 13.36
C PRO A 26 1.83 17.88 12.00
N LEU A 27 2.73 18.41 11.16
CA LEU A 27 2.39 18.94 9.84
C LEU A 27 2.08 17.79 8.87
N LEU A 28 2.92 16.76 8.83
CA LEU A 28 2.67 15.54 8.04
C LEU A 28 1.39 14.83 8.49
N LYS A 29 1.12 14.78 9.79
CA LYS A 29 -0.13 14.22 10.33
C LYS A 29 -1.36 15.01 9.88
N ARG A 30 -1.27 16.35 9.82
CA ARG A 30 -2.35 17.21 9.30
C ARG A 30 -2.59 17.00 7.81
N GLU A 31 -1.55 16.63 7.06
CA GLU A 31 -1.67 16.18 5.66
C GLU A 31 -2.25 14.76 5.53
N GLY A 32 -2.60 14.10 6.64
CA GLY A 32 -3.20 12.76 6.66
C GLY A 32 -2.19 11.62 6.60
N LEU A 33 -0.88 11.89 6.68
CA LEU A 33 0.15 10.86 6.60
C LEU A 33 0.31 10.12 7.94
N SER A 34 0.46 8.80 7.86
CA SER A 34 0.90 7.94 8.97
C SER A 34 2.41 7.85 8.93
N VAL A 35 3.09 8.39 9.94
CA VAL A 35 4.56 8.53 9.93
C VAL A 35 5.17 7.74 11.09
N GLY A 36 6.13 6.88 10.77
CA GLY A 36 7.04 6.26 11.72
C GLY A 36 8.36 7.03 11.83
N VAL A 37 9.04 6.92 12.97
CA VAL A 37 10.38 7.47 13.16
C VAL A 37 11.29 6.38 13.68
N LEU A 38 12.40 6.15 12.99
CA LEU A 38 13.46 5.26 13.42
C LEU A 38 14.65 6.11 13.85
N LYS A 39 14.99 6.08 15.14
CA LYS A 39 16.19 6.74 15.64
C LYS A 39 17.34 5.74 15.73
N HIS A 40 18.32 5.87 14.86
CA HIS A 40 19.52 5.05 14.90
C HIS A 40 20.63 5.75 15.67
N THR A 41 21.20 5.07 16.68
CA THR A 41 22.27 5.62 17.52
C THR A 41 23.46 4.66 17.53
N SER A 42 24.59 5.08 16.94
CA SER A 42 25.76 4.21 16.74
C SER A 42 26.72 4.12 17.94
N HIS A 43 26.57 4.99 18.96
CA HIS A 43 27.54 5.13 20.07
C HIS A 43 26.93 5.20 21.47
N HIS A 44 25.62 4.97 21.61
CA HIS A 44 24.95 5.00 22.93
C HIS A 44 24.04 3.79 23.10
N ILE A 45 24.07 3.22 24.31
CA ILE A 45 23.10 2.21 24.74
C ILE A 45 21.72 2.87 24.78
N LEU A 46 20.74 2.28 24.10
CA LEU A 46 19.35 2.72 24.16
C LEU A 46 18.79 2.45 25.57
N SER A 47 18.52 3.50 26.34
CA SER A 47 17.84 3.42 27.63
C SER A 47 16.40 3.90 27.47
N LEU A 48 15.55 3.03 26.92
CA LEU A 48 14.10 3.27 26.74
C LEU A 48 13.25 2.55 27.78
N ASP A 49 13.82 1.54 28.44
CA ASP A 49 13.18 0.75 29.50
C ASP A 49 13.74 1.14 30.87
N GLN A 50 13.01 0.87 31.94
CA GLN A 50 13.41 1.20 33.30
C GLN A 50 14.08 0.01 33.98
N GLU A 51 15.34 0.19 34.38
CA GLU A 51 16.13 -0.83 35.07
C GLU A 51 15.42 -1.34 36.33
N GLY A 52 15.40 -2.68 36.49
CA GLY A 52 14.83 -3.36 37.64
C GLY A 52 13.30 -3.52 37.62
N LYS A 53 12.58 -2.94 36.64
CA LYS A 53 11.16 -3.23 36.42
C LYS A 53 10.94 -4.58 35.73
N ASP A 54 9.69 -5.04 35.70
CA ASP A 54 9.36 -6.39 35.23
C ASP A 54 9.84 -6.66 33.80
N THR A 55 9.68 -5.70 32.87
CA THR A 55 10.16 -5.81 31.49
C THR A 55 11.67 -5.98 31.40
N ASP A 56 12.44 -5.18 32.14
CA ASP A 56 13.89 -5.28 32.20
C ASP A 56 14.33 -6.58 32.88
N ARG A 57 13.64 -7.01 33.95
CA ARG A 57 13.90 -8.27 34.65
C ARG A 57 13.64 -9.48 33.74
N PHE A 58 12.56 -9.49 32.97
CA PHE A 58 12.30 -10.55 31.98
C PHE A 58 13.39 -10.62 30.93
N TYR A 59 13.82 -9.46 30.41
CA TYR A 59 14.89 -9.39 29.40
C TYR A 59 16.22 -9.91 29.96
N ARG A 60 16.62 -9.45 31.17
CA ARG A 60 17.83 -9.92 31.86
C ARG A 60 17.78 -11.39 32.25
N ALA A 61 16.60 -11.93 32.50
CA ALA A 61 16.40 -13.36 32.77
C ALA A 61 16.56 -14.24 31.51
N GLY A 62 16.73 -13.64 30.33
CA GLY A 62 17.01 -14.34 29.07
C GLY A 62 15.84 -14.41 28.09
N ALA A 63 14.78 -13.63 28.29
CA ALA A 63 13.74 -13.51 27.26
C ALA A 63 14.32 -12.85 25.99
N GLU A 64 14.25 -13.54 24.85
CA GLU A 64 14.73 -13.02 23.56
C GLU A 64 13.94 -11.78 23.11
N VAL A 65 12.65 -11.76 23.42
CA VAL A 65 11.75 -10.64 23.17
C VAL A 65 10.89 -10.40 24.41
N VAL A 66 10.82 -9.15 24.84
CA VAL A 66 9.90 -8.69 25.88
C VAL A 66 8.94 -7.67 25.27
N ALA A 67 7.64 -7.88 25.46
CA ALA A 67 6.62 -6.94 25.04
C ALA A 67 5.74 -6.51 26.23
N ALA A 68 5.36 -5.24 26.25
CA ALA A 68 4.41 -4.66 27.19
C ALA A 68 3.37 -3.85 26.41
N GLN A 69 2.10 -3.97 26.79
CA GLN A 69 1.00 -3.31 26.08
C GLN A 69 -0.02 -2.77 27.07
N ASP A 70 -0.53 -1.58 26.78
CA ASP A 70 -1.73 -1.02 27.40
C ASP A 70 -2.81 -0.72 26.34
N THR A 71 -3.84 0.04 26.70
CA THR A 71 -4.95 0.40 25.80
C THR A 71 -4.56 1.38 24.68
N THR A 72 -3.37 1.96 24.73
CA THR A 72 -2.92 3.08 23.89
C THR A 72 -1.60 2.82 23.16
N GLN A 73 -0.72 1.99 23.72
CA GLN A 73 0.62 1.77 23.18
C GLN A 73 1.10 0.34 23.42
N ILE A 74 2.05 -0.06 22.58
CA ILE A 74 2.82 -1.28 22.74
C ILE A 74 4.30 -0.92 22.71
N PHE A 75 5.06 -1.53 23.61
CA PHE A 75 6.50 -1.49 23.67
C PHE A 75 7.03 -2.90 23.46
N SER A 76 8.08 -3.04 22.67
CA SER A 76 8.82 -4.29 22.54
C SER A 76 10.32 -4.03 22.60
N ARG A 77 11.02 -4.90 23.31
CA ARG A 77 12.48 -4.93 23.41
C ARG A 77 12.97 -6.30 22.95
N SER A 78 13.89 -6.31 22.01
CA SER A 78 14.54 -7.52 21.51
C SER A 78 16.02 -7.22 21.28
N ALA A 79 16.83 -8.28 21.21
CA ALA A 79 18.19 -8.14 20.72
C ALA A 79 18.16 -7.71 19.25
N ASP A 80 18.98 -6.72 18.90
CA ASP A 80 19.20 -6.35 17.49
C ASP A 80 20.20 -7.33 16.90
N GLN A 81 19.79 -8.06 15.87
CA GLN A 81 20.70 -8.91 15.12
C GLN A 81 21.23 -8.08 13.94
N GLU A 82 22.47 -7.62 14.09
CA GLU A 82 23.33 -7.08 13.01
C GLU A 82 23.26 -5.58 12.66
N GLY A 83 22.44 -4.75 13.33
CA GLY A 83 22.47 -3.29 13.10
C GLY A 83 22.11 -2.84 11.69
N ASP A 84 21.50 -3.74 10.90
CA ASP A 84 21.03 -3.50 9.54
C ASP A 84 19.75 -2.65 9.56
N LEU A 85 19.76 -1.55 8.81
CA LEU A 85 18.59 -0.71 8.62
C LEU A 85 17.38 -1.50 8.11
N LEU A 86 17.57 -2.49 7.23
CA LEU A 86 16.43 -3.27 6.72
C LEU A 86 15.77 -4.10 7.82
N HIS A 87 16.56 -4.66 8.73
CA HIS A 87 16.06 -5.37 9.90
C HIS A 87 15.30 -4.40 10.83
N ALA A 88 15.90 -3.26 11.15
CA ALA A 88 15.27 -2.24 11.99
C ALA A 88 13.98 -1.67 11.39
N LEU A 89 13.88 -1.56 10.06
CA LEU A 89 12.65 -1.15 9.37
C LEU A 89 11.56 -2.23 9.41
N GLY A 90 11.93 -3.49 9.64
CA GLY A 90 11.01 -4.62 9.77
C GLY A 90 10.13 -4.56 11.02
N VAL A 91 10.49 -3.75 12.02
CA VAL A 91 9.70 -3.59 13.26
C VAL A 91 8.45 -2.73 13.07
N PHE A 92 8.39 -1.93 12.00
CA PHE A 92 7.23 -1.09 11.75
C PHE A 92 6.05 -1.93 11.26
N PRO A 93 4.85 -1.72 11.82
CA PRO A 93 3.66 -2.40 11.32
C PRO A 93 3.35 -1.95 9.89
N CYS A 94 2.61 -2.80 9.18
CA CYS A 94 1.92 -2.37 7.97
C CYS A 94 1.00 -1.17 8.29
N GLY A 95 0.89 -0.21 7.36
CA GLY A 95 0.03 0.97 7.54
C GLY A 95 0.77 2.27 7.89
N LEU A 96 1.99 2.44 7.39
CA LEU A 96 2.68 3.72 7.39
C LEU A 96 2.84 4.23 5.96
N ASP A 97 2.68 5.54 5.76
CA ASP A 97 3.00 6.19 4.49
C ASP A 97 4.50 6.51 4.39
N LEU A 98 5.12 6.82 5.53
CA LEU A 98 6.48 7.32 5.63
C LEU A 98 7.17 6.80 6.90
N VAL A 99 8.45 6.47 6.78
CA VAL A 99 9.38 6.28 7.89
C VAL A 99 10.52 7.29 7.76
N ILE A 100 10.72 8.09 8.80
CA ILE A 100 11.84 9.02 8.91
C ILE A 100 12.95 8.35 9.73
N VAL A 101 14.11 8.14 9.11
CA VAL A 101 15.29 7.58 9.77
C VAL A 101 16.17 8.73 10.26
N GLU A 102 16.21 8.97 11.57
CA GLU A 102 17.17 9.89 12.17
C GLU A 102 18.52 9.17 12.33
N GLY A 103 19.52 9.58 11.55
CA GLY A 103 20.86 8.98 11.57
C GLY A 103 21.14 8.03 10.40
N HIS A 104 21.86 6.94 10.69
CA HIS A 104 22.27 5.91 9.73
C HIS A 104 23.00 6.46 8.48
N LYS A 105 24.12 7.15 8.70
CA LYS A 105 24.85 7.90 7.65
C LYS A 105 25.22 7.05 6.43
N GLY A 106 25.54 5.77 6.62
CA GLY A 106 25.99 4.86 5.54
C GLY A 106 24.89 4.16 4.73
N SER A 107 23.59 4.35 5.02
CA SER A 107 22.54 3.70 4.20
C SER A 107 22.35 4.36 2.85
N ASN A 108 21.97 3.58 1.85
CA ASN A 108 21.61 4.05 0.51
C ASN A 108 20.17 4.60 0.38
N ILE A 109 19.55 5.03 1.48
CA ILE A 109 18.22 5.65 1.43
C ILE A 109 18.32 7.12 0.99
N PRO A 110 17.27 7.69 0.34
CA PRO A 110 17.22 9.12 0.07
C PRO A 110 17.32 9.93 1.36
N LYS A 111 18.30 10.82 1.46
CA LYS A 111 18.61 11.51 2.71
C LYS A 111 18.95 12.99 2.55
N ALA A 112 18.48 13.77 3.51
CA ALA A 112 18.85 15.16 3.70
C ALA A 112 19.94 15.27 4.76
N TRP A 113 20.90 16.18 4.55
CA TRP A 113 21.85 16.58 5.57
C TRP A 113 21.31 17.79 6.35
N PHE A 114 21.39 17.74 7.68
CA PHE A 114 20.93 18.79 8.58
C PHE A 114 22.05 19.29 9.48
N GLU A 115 22.32 20.59 9.40
CA GLU A 115 23.40 21.25 10.14
C GLU A 115 22.95 22.55 10.78
N SER A 116 23.69 22.98 11.80
CA SER A 116 23.32 24.17 12.57
C SER A 116 23.49 25.46 11.77
N LYS A 117 24.58 25.59 11.01
CA LYS A 117 24.98 26.80 10.28
C LYS A 117 25.13 26.52 8.79
N ALA A 118 24.91 27.53 7.95
CA ALA A 118 25.16 27.46 6.52
C ALA A 118 26.59 26.94 6.23
N PRO A 119 26.77 26.01 5.28
CA PRO A 119 28.07 25.43 5.03
C PRO A 119 29.03 26.49 4.48
N GLN A 120 30.33 26.34 4.80
CA GLN A 120 31.36 26.93 3.96
C GLN A 120 31.28 26.27 2.58
N PRO A 121 31.48 27.02 1.48
CA PRO A 121 31.21 26.55 0.11
C PRO A 121 31.90 25.22 -0.28
N ASP A 122 32.92 24.78 0.46
CA ASP A 122 33.70 23.56 0.19
C ASP A 122 33.31 22.33 1.05
N ALA A 123 32.38 22.45 2.00
CA ALA A 123 32.15 21.40 3.01
C ALA A 123 31.26 20.22 2.57
N HIS A 124 30.47 20.37 1.51
CA HIS A 124 29.51 19.34 1.06
C HIS A 124 29.58 19.11 -0.46
N GLN A 125 30.71 18.60 -0.94
CA GLN A 125 30.80 18.00 -2.29
C GLN A 125 30.42 16.50 -2.31
N ASN A 126 29.73 16.01 -1.28
CA ASN A 126 29.37 14.61 -1.18
C ASN A 126 28.05 14.33 -1.93
N THR A 127 28.11 13.56 -3.02
CA THR A 127 26.97 13.16 -3.89
C THR A 127 25.96 12.25 -3.18
N GLU A 128 26.25 11.86 -1.94
CA GLU A 128 25.48 10.95 -1.11
C GLU A 128 24.18 11.55 -0.54
N TYR A 129 24.09 12.88 -0.43
CA TYR A 129 22.92 13.58 0.11
C TYR A 129 22.16 14.29 -1.01
N LYS A 130 20.83 14.23 -0.96
CA LYS A 130 19.98 14.87 -1.97
C LYS A 130 19.75 16.36 -1.74
N THR A 131 19.91 16.81 -0.49
CA THR A 131 19.76 18.22 -0.10
C THR A 131 20.47 18.50 1.23
N VAL A 132 20.81 19.76 1.46
CA VAL A 132 21.39 20.28 2.70
C VAL A 132 20.43 21.31 3.29
N ILE A 133 20.13 21.18 4.59
CA ILE A 133 19.18 22.02 5.31
C ILE A 133 19.89 22.59 6.55
N CYS A 134 19.79 23.90 6.71
CA CYS A 134 20.49 24.64 7.77
C CYS A 134 19.48 25.11 8.81
N ARG A 135 19.74 24.87 10.10
CA ARG A 135 18.84 25.27 11.19
C ARG A 135 18.64 26.79 11.26
N ASP A 136 19.69 27.56 11.02
CA ASP A 136 19.65 29.02 11.08
C ASP A 136 18.88 29.65 9.89
N ASP A 137 18.49 28.85 8.90
CA ASP A 137 17.57 29.27 7.85
C ASP A 137 16.15 29.37 8.40
N PRO A 138 15.48 30.54 8.36
CA PRO A 138 14.10 30.69 8.80
C PRO A 138 13.12 29.71 8.13
N GLY A 139 13.41 29.26 6.90
CA GLY A 139 12.60 28.34 6.11
C GLY A 139 12.96 26.85 6.25
N HIS A 140 13.85 26.47 7.17
CA HIS A 140 14.36 25.08 7.26
C HIS A 140 13.28 24.01 7.43
N VAL A 141 12.19 24.32 8.14
CA VAL A 141 11.04 23.41 8.31
C VAL A 141 10.31 23.17 6.98
N GLU A 142 10.12 24.22 6.18
CA GLU A 142 9.47 24.05 4.88
C GLU A 142 10.37 23.31 3.90
N LYS A 143 11.68 23.61 3.91
CA LYS A 143 12.66 22.90 3.07
C LYS A 143 12.69 21.39 3.33
N ILE A 144 12.60 20.96 4.60
CA ILE A 144 12.52 19.53 4.89
C ILE A 144 11.18 18.96 4.43
N LEU A 145 10.05 19.67 4.61
CA LEU A 145 8.76 19.21 4.11
C LEU A 145 8.75 19.05 2.59
N GLU A 146 9.31 20.00 1.83
CA GLU A 146 9.47 19.91 0.38
C GLU A 146 10.29 18.68 -0.02
N PHE A 147 11.41 18.44 0.67
CA PHE A 147 12.21 17.23 0.47
C PHE A 147 11.40 15.96 0.73
N ILE A 148 10.67 15.89 1.85
CA ILE A 148 9.81 14.75 2.21
C ILE A 148 8.77 14.50 1.13
N ARG A 149 8.03 15.55 0.71
CA ARG A 149 6.98 15.44 -0.31
C ARG A 149 7.54 14.96 -1.65
N LYS A 150 8.69 15.50 -2.06
CA LYS A 150 9.38 15.09 -3.29
C LYS A 150 9.77 13.62 -3.27
N GLU A 151 10.36 13.15 -2.16
CA GLU A 151 10.79 11.74 -2.05
C GLU A 151 9.60 10.79 -1.88
N LEU A 152 8.56 11.21 -1.17
CA LEU A 152 7.31 10.47 -1.06
C LEU A 152 6.67 10.25 -2.43
N GLU A 153 6.55 11.31 -3.23
CA GLU A 153 6.02 11.22 -4.60
C GLU A 153 6.92 10.35 -5.49
N ALA A 154 8.23 10.54 -5.47
CA ALA A 154 9.16 9.78 -6.29
C ALA A 154 9.14 8.27 -5.97
N GLN A 155 9.09 7.90 -4.68
CA GLN A 155 8.99 6.50 -4.27
C GLN A 155 7.60 5.92 -4.59
N PHE A 156 6.54 6.72 -4.44
CA PHE A 156 5.17 6.33 -4.81
C PHE A 156 5.05 5.98 -6.29
N GLN A 157 5.59 6.84 -7.18
CA GLN A 157 5.54 6.63 -8.63
C GLN A 157 6.36 5.43 -9.12
N ARG A 158 7.41 5.05 -8.39
CA ARG A 158 8.23 3.87 -8.71
C ARG A 158 7.61 2.56 -8.28
N ARG A 159 6.54 2.60 -7.46
CA ARG A 159 5.91 1.40 -6.94
C ARG A 159 5.34 0.58 -8.11
N PRO A 160 5.71 -0.71 -8.24
CA PRO A 160 5.15 -1.56 -9.28
C PRO A 160 3.62 -1.60 -9.19
N VAL A 161 2.96 -1.65 -10.34
CA VAL A 161 1.51 -1.82 -10.45
C VAL A 161 1.24 -3.16 -11.11
N PHE A 162 0.53 -4.04 -10.41
CA PHE A 162 0.09 -5.34 -10.92
C PHE A 162 -1.42 -5.39 -11.04
N ALA A 163 -1.91 -6.28 -11.89
CA ALA A 163 -3.32 -6.58 -12.04
C ALA A 163 -3.64 -7.96 -11.48
N GLY A 164 -4.74 -8.05 -10.74
CA GLY A 164 -5.33 -9.28 -10.25
C GLY A 164 -6.74 -9.44 -10.80
N LEU A 165 -7.00 -10.52 -11.53
CA LEU A 165 -8.33 -10.87 -12.00
C LEU A 165 -8.92 -11.97 -11.14
N LEU A 166 -9.92 -11.64 -10.32
CA LEU A 166 -10.68 -12.60 -9.54
C LEU A 166 -11.50 -13.49 -10.47
N ILE A 167 -11.10 -14.75 -10.56
CA ILE A 167 -11.77 -15.78 -11.36
C ILE A 167 -12.61 -16.73 -10.50
N GLY A 168 -12.41 -16.72 -9.18
CA GLY A 168 -13.17 -17.55 -8.24
C GLY A 168 -14.61 -17.08 -8.02
N GLY A 169 -15.47 -18.03 -7.63
CA GLY A 169 -16.86 -17.77 -7.25
C GLY A 169 -17.85 -18.72 -7.92
N LYS A 170 -18.82 -19.24 -7.14
CA LYS A 170 -19.75 -20.30 -7.59
C LYS A 170 -20.71 -19.89 -8.71
N SER A 171 -20.82 -18.59 -9.04
CA SER A 171 -21.72 -18.05 -10.08
C SER A 171 -23.16 -18.60 -10.03
N SER A 172 -23.65 -18.96 -8.83
CA SER A 172 -24.84 -19.80 -8.66
C SER A 172 -26.14 -19.16 -9.19
N ARG A 173 -26.21 -17.83 -9.23
CA ARG A 173 -27.35 -17.08 -9.78
C ARG A 173 -27.37 -17.03 -11.31
N MET A 174 -26.21 -17.22 -11.95
CA MET A 174 -26.06 -17.14 -13.41
C MET A 174 -26.32 -18.49 -14.10
N GLY A 175 -26.34 -19.59 -13.35
CA GLY A 175 -26.53 -20.95 -13.89
C GLY A 175 -25.32 -21.53 -14.64
N ARG A 176 -24.41 -20.67 -15.14
CA ARG A 176 -23.12 -21.03 -15.76
C ARG A 176 -21.96 -20.17 -15.20
N PRO A 177 -20.71 -20.62 -15.28
CA PRO A 177 -19.56 -19.82 -14.85
C PRO A 177 -19.49 -18.49 -15.60
N LYS A 178 -19.48 -17.36 -14.88
CA LYS A 178 -19.38 -16.03 -15.51
C LYS A 178 -18.12 -15.86 -16.36
N THR A 179 -17.04 -16.54 -15.98
CA THR A 179 -15.76 -16.54 -16.70
C THR A 179 -15.92 -16.95 -18.16
N LEU A 180 -16.83 -17.88 -18.46
CA LEU A 180 -17.05 -18.46 -19.79
C LEU A 180 -18.19 -17.79 -20.58
N LEU A 181 -18.75 -16.68 -20.10
CA LEU A 181 -19.72 -15.90 -20.88
C LEU A 181 -19.02 -15.21 -22.04
N GLU A 182 -19.63 -15.20 -23.22
CA GLU A 182 -18.98 -14.70 -24.45
C GLU A 182 -19.64 -13.44 -25.00
N ILE A 183 -18.82 -12.47 -25.41
CA ILE A 183 -19.20 -11.34 -26.25
C ILE A 183 -18.34 -11.40 -27.51
N SER A 184 -18.97 -11.44 -28.67
CA SER A 184 -18.29 -11.52 -29.98
C SER A 184 -17.35 -12.72 -30.09
N GLY A 185 -17.70 -13.86 -29.48
CA GLY A 185 -16.89 -15.08 -29.47
C GLY A 185 -15.62 -15.01 -28.60
N THR A 186 -15.51 -14.02 -27.71
CA THR A 186 -14.44 -13.95 -26.69
C THR A 186 -15.06 -14.02 -25.31
N THR A 187 -14.49 -14.85 -24.42
CA THR A 187 -15.00 -14.97 -23.06
C THR A 187 -14.75 -13.70 -22.23
N LEU A 188 -15.57 -13.45 -21.20
CA LEU A 188 -15.40 -12.31 -20.30
C LEU A 188 -14.05 -12.34 -19.58
N VAL A 189 -13.57 -13.53 -19.23
CA VAL A 189 -12.25 -13.67 -18.59
C VAL A 189 -11.13 -13.30 -19.56
N GLU A 190 -11.18 -13.74 -20.82
CA GLU A 190 -10.20 -13.37 -21.86
C GLU A 190 -10.22 -11.87 -22.13
N ARG A 191 -11.41 -11.29 -22.29
CA ARG A 191 -11.58 -9.85 -22.52
C ARG A 191 -10.99 -9.03 -21.39
N THR A 192 -11.34 -9.36 -20.15
CA THR A 192 -10.87 -8.65 -18.97
C THR A 192 -9.36 -8.81 -18.79
N ALA A 193 -8.83 -10.02 -18.99
CA ALA A 193 -7.41 -10.30 -18.95
C ALA A 193 -6.63 -9.49 -20.01
N GLY A 194 -7.12 -9.46 -21.25
CA GLY A 194 -6.50 -8.68 -22.33
C GLY A 194 -6.46 -7.18 -22.04
N ILE A 195 -7.53 -6.62 -21.46
CA ILE A 195 -7.55 -5.21 -21.04
C ILE A 195 -6.54 -4.95 -19.92
N LEU A 196 -6.54 -5.78 -18.87
CA LEU A 196 -5.65 -5.61 -17.72
C LEU A 196 -4.17 -5.79 -18.09
N ALA A 197 -3.83 -6.74 -18.96
CA ALA A 197 -2.47 -6.93 -19.48
C ALA A 197 -1.99 -5.70 -20.26
N GLY A 198 -2.91 -4.92 -20.83
CA GLY A 198 -2.61 -3.65 -21.48
C GLY A 198 -2.37 -2.49 -20.51
N VAL A 199 -2.80 -2.59 -19.26
CA VAL A 199 -2.76 -1.52 -18.24
C VAL A 199 -1.66 -1.76 -17.21
N ALA A 200 -1.37 -3.01 -16.88
CA ALA A 200 -0.36 -3.39 -15.90
C ALA A 200 0.67 -4.35 -16.51
N PRO A 201 1.97 -4.19 -16.21
CA PRO A 201 3.04 -5.04 -16.74
C PRO A 201 2.94 -6.51 -16.31
N ARG A 202 2.19 -6.81 -15.24
CA ARG A 202 1.96 -8.17 -14.77
C ARG A 202 0.50 -8.37 -14.40
N LEU A 203 -0.09 -9.46 -14.91
CA LEU A 203 -1.44 -9.92 -14.61
C LEU A 203 -1.36 -11.29 -13.96
N LEU A 204 -2.11 -11.47 -12.87
CA LEU A 204 -2.31 -12.77 -12.22
C LEU A 204 -3.80 -13.07 -12.13
N LEU A 205 -4.16 -14.31 -12.44
CA LEU A 205 -5.50 -14.84 -12.18
C LEU A 205 -5.59 -15.27 -10.70
N LEU A 206 -6.63 -14.82 -10.01
CA LEU A 206 -6.77 -14.99 -8.56
C LEU A 206 -7.93 -15.94 -8.23
N GLY A 207 -7.59 -17.01 -7.51
CA GLY A 207 -8.53 -18.04 -7.06
C GLY A 207 -8.61 -19.20 -8.03
N SER A 208 -9.76 -19.89 -8.03
CA SER A 208 -9.95 -21.08 -8.86
C SER A 208 -11.24 -21.14 -9.68
N ALA A 209 -11.06 -21.39 -10.98
CA ALA A 209 -12.13 -21.63 -11.94
C ALA A 209 -11.63 -22.44 -13.15
N GLU A 210 -12.60 -22.93 -13.92
CA GLU A 210 -12.40 -23.37 -15.30
C GLU A 210 -12.05 -22.16 -16.18
N LEU A 211 -11.09 -22.35 -17.07
CA LEU A 211 -10.54 -21.30 -17.92
C LEU A 211 -10.53 -21.77 -19.38
N PRO A 212 -10.70 -20.84 -20.34
CA PRO A 212 -10.49 -21.14 -21.75
C PRO A 212 -9.01 -21.50 -22.00
N GLY A 213 -8.77 -22.28 -23.06
CA GLY A 213 -7.44 -22.79 -23.41
C GLY A 213 -6.37 -21.71 -23.54
N SER A 214 -6.77 -20.53 -24.04
CA SER A 214 -5.91 -19.34 -24.20
C SER A 214 -5.31 -18.82 -22.89
N LEU A 215 -5.97 -19.06 -21.75
CA LEU A 215 -5.55 -18.59 -20.42
C LEU A 215 -4.97 -19.69 -19.53
N LEU A 216 -4.88 -20.93 -20.00
CA LEU A 216 -4.22 -22.02 -19.26
C LEU A 216 -2.75 -21.71 -18.92
N PRO A 217 -1.95 -21.02 -19.78
CA PRO A 217 -0.57 -20.66 -19.44
C PRO A 217 -0.42 -19.44 -18.51
N ALA A 218 -1.52 -18.76 -18.14
CA ALA A 218 -1.43 -17.53 -17.37
C ALA A 218 -0.99 -17.78 -15.92
N ASP A 219 -0.19 -16.87 -15.36
CA ASP A 219 0.19 -16.88 -13.95
C ASP A 219 -1.08 -16.87 -13.08
N ARG A 220 -1.16 -17.80 -12.12
CA ARG A 220 -2.32 -17.95 -11.24
C ARG A 220 -1.89 -18.10 -9.79
N LEU A 221 -2.62 -17.44 -8.90
CA LEU A 221 -2.50 -17.61 -7.46
C LEU A 221 -3.76 -18.30 -6.92
N PRO A 222 -3.63 -19.41 -6.17
CA PRO A 222 -4.76 -20.00 -5.48
C PRO A 222 -5.28 -19.06 -4.38
N ASP A 223 -6.50 -19.32 -3.91
CA ASP A 223 -7.04 -18.64 -2.74
C ASP A 223 -6.18 -18.97 -1.50
N ALA A 224 -6.05 -18.01 -0.58
CA ALA A 224 -5.34 -18.19 0.67
C ALA A 224 -6.07 -19.20 1.58
N ASP A 225 -5.34 -20.22 2.04
CA ASP A 225 -5.90 -21.35 2.79
C ASP A 225 -6.51 -20.97 4.16
N ASP A 226 -5.99 -19.91 4.77
CA ASP A 226 -6.41 -19.39 6.08
C ASP A 226 -7.56 -18.37 6.00
N SER A 227 -8.09 -18.10 4.81
CA SER A 227 -9.16 -17.13 4.58
C SER A 227 -10.31 -17.73 3.78
N ARG A 228 -11.54 -17.28 4.05
CA ARG A 228 -12.73 -17.70 3.32
C ARG A 228 -13.38 -16.51 2.60
N GLY A 229 -13.97 -16.79 1.44
CA GLY A 229 -14.75 -15.82 0.69
C GLY A 229 -13.91 -14.92 -0.22
N PRO A 230 -14.52 -13.86 -0.81
CA PRO A 230 -13.91 -13.07 -1.88
C PRO A 230 -12.63 -12.34 -1.50
N LEU A 231 -12.37 -12.13 -0.20
CA LEU A 231 -11.13 -11.55 0.30
C LEU A 231 -9.93 -12.48 0.11
N SER A 232 -10.14 -13.80 0.06
CA SER A 232 -9.06 -14.78 0.02
C SER A 232 -8.15 -14.61 -1.22
N GLY A 233 -8.73 -14.49 -2.41
CA GLY A 233 -7.95 -14.25 -3.64
C GLY A 233 -7.17 -12.93 -3.62
N MET A 234 -7.70 -11.88 -2.98
CA MET A 234 -6.99 -10.62 -2.80
C MET A 234 -5.82 -10.74 -1.82
N LEU A 235 -5.99 -11.47 -0.71
CA LEU A 235 -4.90 -11.71 0.24
C LEU A 235 -3.76 -12.50 -0.41
N SER A 236 -4.07 -13.48 -1.26
CA SER A 236 -3.03 -14.19 -2.03
C SER A 236 -2.19 -13.22 -2.86
N ALA A 237 -2.83 -12.28 -3.57
CA ALA A 237 -2.14 -11.26 -4.34
C ALA A 237 -1.29 -10.35 -3.43
N PHE A 238 -1.87 -9.86 -2.34
CA PHE A 238 -1.20 -8.97 -1.38
C PHE A 238 0.02 -9.62 -0.74
N ARG A 239 -0.06 -10.91 -0.39
CA ARG A 239 1.05 -11.69 0.17
C ARG A 239 2.13 -12.00 -0.87
N TRP A 240 1.73 -12.25 -2.12
CA TRP A 240 2.66 -12.57 -3.20
C TRP A 240 3.53 -11.36 -3.61
N ALA A 241 2.95 -10.16 -3.64
CA ALA A 241 3.69 -8.91 -3.87
C ALA A 241 3.32 -7.82 -2.86
N PRO A 242 3.85 -7.88 -1.62
CA PRO A 242 3.45 -7.01 -0.51
C PRO A 242 3.96 -5.58 -0.64
N GLN A 243 4.76 -5.26 -1.66
CA GLN A 243 5.28 -3.93 -1.93
C GLN A 243 4.71 -3.32 -3.22
N SER A 244 3.78 -4.01 -3.89
CA SER A 244 3.22 -3.58 -5.17
C SER A 244 1.81 -3.03 -5.00
N THR A 245 1.46 -2.08 -5.85
CA THR A 245 0.08 -1.63 -6.04
C THR A 245 -0.68 -2.71 -6.81
N TRP A 246 -1.94 -2.94 -6.43
CA TRP A 246 -2.81 -3.91 -7.12
C TRP A 246 -4.05 -3.24 -7.69
N LEU A 247 -4.25 -3.39 -8.99
CA LEU A 247 -5.55 -3.25 -9.63
C LEU A 247 -6.28 -4.58 -9.49
N ILE A 248 -7.44 -4.57 -8.83
CA ILE A 248 -8.24 -5.78 -8.64
C ILE A 248 -9.52 -5.67 -9.43
N SER A 249 -9.72 -6.61 -10.35
CA SER A 249 -10.94 -6.74 -11.15
C SER A 249 -11.65 -8.05 -10.85
N SER A 250 -12.96 -8.05 -11.08
CA SER A 250 -13.78 -9.24 -11.28
C SER A 250 -14.18 -9.35 -12.75
N VAL A 251 -14.69 -10.52 -13.15
CA VAL A 251 -15.18 -10.77 -14.53
C VAL A 251 -16.60 -10.26 -14.79
N ASP A 252 -17.27 -9.69 -13.79
CA ASP A 252 -18.67 -9.26 -13.88
C ASP A 252 -18.85 -7.83 -14.39
N MET A 253 -17.78 -7.12 -14.74
CA MET A 253 -17.80 -5.79 -15.37
C MET A 253 -17.46 -5.88 -16.88
N PRO A 254 -18.38 -6.35 -17.74
CA PRO A 254 -18.08 -6.66 -19.15
C PRO A 254 -17.76 -5.43 -20.01
N LEU A 255 -18.23 -4.25 -19.59
CA LEU A 255 -18.01 -2.97 -20.27
C LEU A 255 -16.77 -2.23 -19.76
N MET A 256 -16.07 -2.78 -18.77
CA MET A 256 -14.81 -2.21 -18.28
C MET A 256 -13.83 -2.06 -19.45
N ARG A 257 -13.12 -0.93 -19.49
CA ARG A 257 -12.20 -0.59 -20.59
C ARG A 257 -10.93 0.08 -20.09
N ARG A 258 -9.89 0.13 -20.94
CA ARG A 258 -8.57 0.72 -20.63
C ARG A 258 -8.70 2.14 -20.03
N GLU A 259 -9.46 3.00 -20.68
CA GLU A 259 -9.69 4.39 -20.25
C GLU A 259 -10.22 4.48 -18.81
N ALA A 260 -11.11 3.57 -18.40
CA ALA A 260 -11.64 3.53 -17.04
C ALA A 260 -10.57 3.13 -16.00
N TRP A 261 -9.70 2.17 -16.34
CA TRP A 261 -8.56 1.81 -15.49
C TRP A 261 -7.52 2.92 -15.39
N GLU A 262 -7.23 3.61 -16.51
CA GLU A 262 -6.31 4.75 -16.53
C GLU A 262 -6.85 5.91 -15.68
N TRP A 263 -8.15 6.20 -15.76
CA TRP A 263 -8.80 7.15 -14.87
C TRP A 263 -8.66 6.76 -13.40
N LEU A 264 -8.90 5.48 -13.07
CA LEU A 264 -8.78 4.97 -11.70
C LEU A 264 -7.35 5.09 -11.17
N LEU A 265 -6.35 4.74 -11.98
CA LEU A 265 -4.93 4.89 -11.65
C LEU A 265 -4.56 6.35 -11.39
N ALA A 266 -5.15 7.30 -12.13
CA ALA A 266 -4.91 8.73 -11.96
C ALA A 266 -5.48 9.30 -10.64
N GLN A 267 -6.37 8.57 -9.95
CA GLN A 267 -6.91 8.99 -8.64
C GLN A 267 -5.96 8.66 -7.47
N ARG A 268 -4.93 7.85 -7.72
CA ARG A 268 -3.93 7.46 -6.72
C ARG A 268 -3.12 8.68 -6.29
N ARG A 269 -2.72 8.71 -5.01
CA ARG A 269 -1.82 9.74 -4.45
C ARG A 269 -1.20 9.25 -3.14
N PRO A 270 -0.05 9.81 -2.71
CA PRO A 270 0.47 9.54 -1.38
C PRO A 270 -0.55 9.82 -0.27
N GLY A 271 -0.54 9.01 0.79
CA GLY A 271 -1.51 9.08 1.89
C GLY A 271 -2.85 8.39 1.62
N ALA A 272 -3.16 8.05 0.37
CA ALA A 272 -4.29 7.18 0.02
C ALA A 272 -3.85 5.72 -0.03
N TRP A 273 -4.61 4.83 0.60
CA TRP A 273 -4.26 3.41 0.71
C TRP A 273 -5.10 2.50 -0.19
N ALA A 274 -6.21 3.00 -0.71
CA ALA A 274 -6.96 2.38 -1.79
C ALA A 274 -7.80 3.44 -2.51
N VAL A 275 -8.19 3.13 -3.75
CA VAL A 275 -9.17 3.88 -4.54
C VAL A 275 -10.32 2.93 -4.86
N MET A 276 -11.48 3.18 -4.25
CA MET A 276 -12.71 2.41 -4.44
C MET A 276 -13.79 3.35 -4.99
N PRO A 277 -13.97 3.40 -6.32
CA PRO A 277 -14.79 4.41 -6.94
C PRO A 277 -16.27 4.24 -6.61
N GLN A 278 -17.04 5.32 -6.67
CA GLN A 278 -18.49 5.34 -6.48
C GLN A 278 -19.18 5.73 -7.79
N ARG A 279 -20.31 5.07 -8.08
CA ARG A 279 -21.20 5.52 -9.14
C ARG A 279 -21.96 6.77 -8.68
N GLU A 280 -22.25 7.68 -9.59
CA GLU A 280 -23.00 8.90 -9.28
C GLU A 280 -24.35 8.56 -8.62
N GLY A 281 -24.65 9.20 -7.49
CA GLY A 281 -25.86 8.95 -6.70
C GLY A 281 -25.87 7.67 -5.86
N SER A 282 -24.77 6.90 -5.81
CA SER A 282 -24.64 5.70 -4.98
C SER A 282 -23.70 5.93 -3.80
N GLU A 283 -24.12 5.52 -2.60
CA GLU A 283 -23.23 5.45 -1.43
C GLU A 283 -22.32 4.22 -1.46
N LYS A 284 -22.65 3.21 -2.27
CA LYS A 284 -21.84 2.00 -2.43
C LYS A 284 -20.60 2.29 -3.27
N VAL A 285 -19.48 1.80 -2.77
CA VAL A 285 -18.19 1.78 -3.48
C VAL A 285 -18.02 0.47 -4.24
N GLU A 286 -17.30 0.52 -5.34
CA GLU A 286 -16.84 -0.65 -6.07
C GLU A 286 -15.52 -1.13 -5.44
N VAL A 287 -15.50 -2.40 -5.06
CA VAL A 287 -14.36 -3.05 -4.38
C VAL A 287 -13.60 -4.00 -5.31
N THR A 288 -14.24 -4.37 -6.42
CA THR A 288 -13.62 -4.91 -7.62
C THR A 288 -13.78 -3.83 -8.71
N GLY A 289 -12.81 -3.70 -9.61
CA GLY A 289 -12.66 -2.44 -10.36
C GLY A 289 -12.03 -1.33 -9.51
N ALA A 290 -11.12 -1.71 -8.60
CA ALA A 290 -10.54 -0.84 -7.58
C ALA A 290 -9.01 -0.99 -7.52
N CYS A 291 -8.35 0.00 -6.91
CA CYS A 291 -6.89 0.02 -6.74
C CYS A 291 -6.52 -0.04 -5.26
N TYR A 292 -5.51 -0.83 -4.91
CA TYR A 292 -5.08 -1.07 -3.53
C TYR A 292 -3.58 -0.84 -3.41
N GLU A 293 -3.20 0.04 -2.48
CA GLU A 293 -1.79 0.27 -2.13
C GLU A 293 -1.38 -0.66 -0.98
N PRO A 294 -0.10 -1.06 -0.91
CA PRO A 294 0.40 -1.97 0.11
C PRO A 294 0.05 -1.66 1.57
N MET A 295 -0.09 -0.38 1.89
CA MET A 295 -0.34 0.07 3.26
C MET A 295 -1.69 -0.44 3.79
N ILE A 296 -2.66 -0.76 2.93
CA ILE A 296 -3.95 -1.33 3.36
C ILE A 296 -3.89 -2.83 3.62
N PHE A 297 -2.84 -3.55 3.20
CA PHE A 297 -2.83 -5.01 3.23
C PHE A 297 -2.88 -5.54 4.67
N GLY A 298 -2.18 -4.91 5.61
CA GLY A 298 -2.28 -5.27 7.03
C GLY A 298 -3.69 -5.09 7.60
N TYR A 299 -4.44 -4.08 7.13
CA TYR A 299 -5.85 -3.91 7.49
C TYR A 299 -6.72 -5.02 6.89
N ALA A 300 -6.49 -5.39 5.63
CA ALA A 300 -7.16 -6.51 4.98
C ALA A 300 -6.91 -7.85 5.72
N GLU A 301 -5.67 -8.11 6.13
CA GLU A 301 -5.30 -9.28 6.95
C GLU A 301 -6.04 -9.26 8.30
N SER A 302 -6.10 -8.11 8.98
CA SER A 302 -6.82 -7.98 10.25
C SER A 302 -8.32 -8.27 10.09
N LEU A 303 -8.94 -7.85 8.98
CA LEU A 303 -10.33 -8.17 8.69
C LEU A 303 -10.53 -9.68 8.52
N ALA A 304 -9.64 -10.35 7.79
CA ALA A 304 -9.69 -11.79 7.57
C ALA A 304 -9.54 -12.58 8.89
N GLN A 305 -8.57 -12.20 9.73
CA GLN A 305 -8.36 -12.80 11.06
C GLN A 305 -9.58 -12.65 11.98
N LYS A 306 -10.34 -11.54 11.84
CA LYS A 306 -11.60 -11.31 12.56
C LYS A 306 -12.80 -12.05 11.94
N GLY A 307 -12.58 -12.87 10.91
CA GLY A 307 -13.65 -13.56 10.18
C GLY A 307 -14.50 -12.64 9.29
N ILE A 308 -14.07 -11.40 9.03
CA ILE A 308 -14.79 -10.44 8.20
C ILE A 308 -14.44 -10.70 6.73
N ALA A 309 -15.18 -11.58 6.09
CA ALA A 309 -14.95 -12.01 4.70
C ALA A 309 -15.53 -11.08 3.61
N ARG A 310 -15.96 -9.86 3.96
CA ARG A 310 -16.61 -8.92 3.02
C ARG A 310 -15.62 -7.86 2.55
N LEU A 311 -15.36 -7.78 1.24
CA LEU A 311 -14.46 -6.80 0.64
C LEU A 311 -14.83 -5.34 0.99
N HIS A 312 -16.12 -5.02 1.04
CA HIS A 312 -16.61 -3.69 1.42
C HIS A 312 -16.20 -3.24 2.83
N ALA A 313 -15.79 -4.14 3.72
CA ALA A 313 -15.28 -3.75 5.03
C ALA A 313 -13.98 -2.93 4.93
N MET A 314 -13.21 -3.07 3.84
CA MET A 314 -12.03 -2.22 3.62
C MET A 314 -12.41 -0.75 3.40
N ALA A 315 -13.60 -0.47 2.85
CA ALA A 315 -14.06 0.88 2.53
C ALA A 315 -14.29 1.77 3.77
N SER A 316 -14.34 1.19 4.98
CA SER A 316 -14.43 1.95 6.23
C SER A 316 -13.09 2.58 6.65
N HIS A 317 -11.98 2.15 6.05
CA HIS A 317 -10.68 2.70 6.40
C HIS A 317 -10.58 4.18 5.96
N PRO A 318 -10.14 5.11 6.83
CA PRO A 318 -10.18 6.55 6.56
C PRO A 318 -9.31 6.99 5.38
N LYS A 319 -8.34 6.16 4.98
CA LYS A 319 -7.43 6.41 3.85
C LYS A 319 -7.89 5.82 2.52
N VAL A 320 -9.13 5.32 2.44
CA VAL A 320 -9.72 4.87 1.18
C VAL A 320 -10.35 6.06 0.46
N LEU A 321 -9.84 6.38 -0.72
CA LEU A 321 -10.45 7.35 -1.61
C LEU A 321 -11.67 6.75 -2.28
N LYS A 322 -12.72 7.57 -2.40
CA LYS A 322 -14.01 7.19 -2.97
C LYS A 322 -14.41 8.19 -4.07
N PRO A 323 -13.62 8.30 -5.15
CA PRO A 323 -13.92 9.24 -6.22
C PRO A 323 -15.21 8.84 -6.94
N VAL A 324 -16.00 9.83 -7.36
CA VAL A 324 -17.19 9.59 -8.18
C VAL A 324 -16.76 9.35 -9.63
N VAL A 325 -17.21 8.25 -10.22
CA VAL A 325 -16.93 7.89 -11.61
C VAL A 325 -17.56 8.94 -12.55
N PRO A 326 -16.79 9.51 -13.50
CA PRO A 326 -17.32 10.42 -14.51
C PRO A 326 -18.44 9.77 -15.34
N LYS A 327 -19.46 10.55 -15.71
CA LYS A 327 -20.63 10.06 -16.47
C LYS A 327 -20.28 9.25 -17.72
N HIS A 328 -19.24 9.67 -18.46
CA HIS A 328 -18.81 8.99 -19.70
C HIS A 328 -18.12 7.63 -19.47
N LEU A 329 -17.72 7.33 -18.22
CA LEU A 329 -17.13 6.05 -17.79
C LEU A 329 -18.07 5.22 -16.91
N ALA A 330 -19.27 5.72 -16.60
CA ALA A 330 -20.15 5.11 -15.61
C ALA A 330 -20.62 3.70 -16.02
N ASP A 331 -20.64 3.41 -17.32
CA ASP A 331 -20.95 2.11 -17.92
C ASP A 331 -19.89 1.06 -17.61
N ALA A 332 -18.62 1.46 -17.46
CA ALA A 332 -17.51 0.53 -17.21
C ALA A 332 -17.64 -0.24 -15.87
N TRP A 333 -18.28 0.35 -14.86
CA TRP A 333 -18.59 -0.32 -13.58
C TRP A 333 -20.02 -0.90 -13.53
N GLY A 334 -20.61 -1.19 -14.70
CA GLY A 334 -21.86 -1.92 -14.81
C GLY A 334 -21.66 -3.42 -14.55
N ASN A 335 -22.17 -3.92 -13.42
CA ASN A 335 -22.06 -5.34 -13.05
C ASN A 335 -23.15 -6.21 -13.70
N VAL A 336 -22.79 -7.44 -14.08
CA VAL A 336 -23.71 -8.49 -14.56
C VAL A 336 -23.76 -9.64 -13.58
N ASN A 337 -24.95 -9.92 -13.06
CA ASN A 337 -25.19 -10.96 -12.07
C ASN A 337 -26.26 -11.98 -12.48
N THR A 338 -27.09 -11.65 -13.47
CA THR A 338 -28.24 -12.46 -13.91
C THR A 338 -28.28 -12.63 -15.43
N PRO A 339 -28.96 -13.68 -15.93
CA PRO A 339 -29.20 -13.86 -17.37
C PRO A 339 -29.87 -12.65 -18.05
N ASP A 340 -30.89 -12.05 -17.43
CA ASP A 340 -31.61 -10.91 -17.99
C ASP A 340 -30.73 -9.64 -18.12
N GLU A 341 -29.80 -9.45 -17.18
CA GLU A 341 -28.80 -8.38 -17.27
C GLU A 341 -27.80 -8.65 -18.39
N TRP A 342 -27.46 -9.92 -18.59
CA TRP A 342 -26.55 -10.35 -19.64
C TRP A 342 -27.14 -10.14 -21.05
N GLU A 343 -28.40 -10.54 -21.25
CA GLU A 343 -29.10 -10.33 -22.53
C GLU A 343 -29.20 -8.86 -22.90
N ARG A 344 -29.41 -7.98 -21.92
CA ARG A 344 -29.40 -6.52 -22.14
C ARG A 344 -28.06 -6.02 -22.66
N ILE A 345 -26.96 -6.60 -22.19
CA ILE A 345 -25.61 -6.21 -22.64
C ILE A 345 -25.31 -6.76 -24.03
N LEU A 346 -25.73 -8.00 -24.33
CA LEU A 346 -25.61 -8.55 -25.68
C LEU A 346 -26.40 -7.72 -26.70
N SER A 347 -27.64 -7.37 -26.36
CA SER A 347 -28.49 -6.53 -27.21
C SER A 347 -27.86 -5.15 -27.45
N ALA A 348 -27.30 -4.52 -26.42
CA ALA A 348 -26.57 -3.25 -26.56
C ALA A 348 -25.27 -3.38 -27.38
N ALA A 349 -24.65 -4.56 -27.40
CA ALA A 349 -23.46 -4.89 -28.19
C ALA A 349 -23.79 -5.32 -29.64
N GLY A 350 -25.06 -5.39 -30.02
CA GLY A 350 -25.51 -5.80 -31.35
C GLY A 350 -25.37 -7.31 -31.61
N GLN A 351 -25.54 -8.14 -30.56
CA GLN A 351 -25.50 -9.61 -30.61
C GLN A 351 -26.84 -10.25 -30.29
#